data_AF-A0A2J7R990-F1
#
_entry.id   AF-A0A2J7R990-F1
#
_cell.length_a   1.000
_cell.length_b   1.000
_cell.length_c   1.000
_cell.angle_alpha   90.00
_cell.angle_beta   90.00
_cell.angle_gamma   90.00
#
_symmetry.space_group_name_H-M   'P 1'
#
loop_
_entity.id
_entity.type
_entity.pdbx_description
1 polymer ?
#
loop_
_entity_poly.entity_id
_entity_poly.type
_entity_poly.pdbx_seq_one_letter_code
_entity_poly.pdbx_strand_id
1 'polypeptide(L)'
;MIVNICVTYNRNMRAVCFVKRFEFDLNGAVFPSALSIDDVDNDGNNELVVGNMSGELSIFKSDRMWQKFTGLGMITALGIGDIFNIGSNALVVVGGDGWCHILFKPKQDDAVDQKKAKLESVYVQRIPANTKVVLLGDIDGDGCTEMVMGLTDRVVRSYRWVADSDEPGRGKLIGLHKWECANQIGTVTLNRLHDGTTYLLVAQPGGTLMKIRCHTSEEEGTVNSEMLAATSVEYHTLSRMLNPNVSTEIQGGIKMGHTDSSLSPLYAVATLDGTLMLVQDENVVWSIQVDHQLFALTKLDMTGDGRDEIVACSWDGQTYILDQEKCIVCFQLEESVMSFCSGYYTLQPGQPPVPCLVYTTFTNKVICPATELTERVRQVPGLPQSSHLQVLRLVFCFVHFRSSHSNAELFTSYF
;
A
#
# COMPACT_ATOMS: atom_id res chain seq x y z
N MET A 1 -23.71 -1.02 8.91
CA MET A 1 -23.46 -2.38 9.43
C MET A 1 -22.10 -2.32 10.13
N ILE A 2 -22.05 -2.56 11.44
CA ILE A 2 -20.80 -2.54 12.22
C ILE A 2 -20.28 -3.97 12.25
N VAL A 3 -19.11 -4.23 11.66
CA VAL A 3 -18.45 -5.53 11.73
C VAL A 3 -17.41 -5.46 12.84
N ASN A 4 -17.75 -6.02 14.01
CA ASN A 4 -16.79 -6.14 15.11
C ASN A 4 -15.82 -7.28 14.81
N ILE A 5 -14.58 -6.97 14.41
CA ILE A 5 -13.50 -7.95 14.41
C ILE A 5 -12.77 -7.79 15.77
N CYS A 6 -12.59 -8.88 16.48
CA CYS A 6 -11.85 -8.86 17.74
C CYS A 6 -10.52 -9.54 17.50
N VAL A 7 -9.46 -8.74 17.36
CA VAL A 7 -8.10 -9.25 17.46
C VAL A 7 -7.81 -9.46 18.96
N THR A 8 -7.03 -10.46 19.33
CA THR A 8 -6.64 -10.70 20.73
C THR A 8 -5.14 -10.87 20.81
N TYR A 9 -4.47 -9.92 21.42
CA TYR A 9 -3.06 -10.03 21.82
C TYR A 9 -2.95 -10.36 23.31
N ASN A 10 -1.94 -11.15 23.68
CA ASN A 10 -1.80 -11.66 25.03
C ASN A 10 -1.53 -10.53 26.06
N ARG A 11 -2.08 -10.71 27.27
CA ARG A 11 -2.17 -9.82 28.46
C ARG A 11 -2.78 -8.41 28.30
N ASN A 12 -2.71 -7.77 27.14
CA ASN A 12 -3.47 -6.55 26.84
C ASN A 12 -4.33 -6.77 25.58
N MET A 13 -5.61 -7.10 25.77
CA MET A 13 -6.56 -7.30 24.67
C MET A 13 -6.81 -6.00 23.90
N ARG A 14 -6.47 -5.95 22.60
CA ARG A 14 -6.85 -4.89 21.65
C ARG A 14 -7.66 -5.48 20.50
N ALA A 15 -8.87 -4.98 20.28
CA ALA A 15 -9.80 -5.40 19.23
C ALA A 15 -9.84 -4.38 18.08
N VAL A 16 -10.10 -4.83 16.84
CA VAL A 16 -10.15 -3.97 15.65
C VAL A 16 -11.54 -4.06 15.03
N CYS A 17 -12.42 -3.08 15.24
CA CYS A 17 -13.75 -3.10 14.66
C CYS A 17 -13.81 -2.28 13.36
N PHE A 18 -14.40 -2.85 12.31
CA PHE A 18 -14.79 -2.11 11.11
C PHE A 18 -16.18 -1.49 11.32
N VAL A 19 -16.19 -0.23 11.74
CA VAL A 19 -17.42 0.47 12.15
C VAL A 19 -18.09 1.18 10.98
N LYS A 20 -17.31 1.60 9.97
CA LYS A 20 -17.82 2.33 8.80
C LYS A 20 -17.38 1.66 7.51
N ARG A 21 -18.29 1.60 6.55
CA ARG A 21 -18.05 1.12 5.20
C ARG A 21 -18.48 2.22 4.25
N PHE A 22 -17.55 2.72 3.45
CA PHE A 22 -17.84 3.63 2.35
C PHE A 22 -17.82 2.85 1.05
N GLU A 23 -18.71 3.23 0.15
CA GLU A 23 -18.81 2.63 -1.17
C GLU A 23 -18.89 3.74 -2.21
N PHE A 24 -18.05 3.66 -3.23
CA PHE A 24 -18.01 4.60 -4.34
C PHE A 24 -18.11 3.84 -5.66
N ASP A 25 -18.92 4.36 -6.59
CA ASP A 25 -18.98 3.82 -7.94
C ASP A 25 -17.81 4.34 -8.78
N LEU A 26 -17.23 3.45 -9.58
CA LEU A 26 -16.17 3.74 -10.54
C LEU A 26 -16.68 3.55 -11.97
N ASN A 27 -16.06 4.28 -12.91
CA ASN A 27 -16.34 4.15 -14.34
C ASN A 27 -15.27 3.34 -15.07
N GLY A 28 -14.79 2.25 -14.49
CA GLY A 28 -13.82 1.38 -15.13
C GLY A 28 -13.00 0.54 -14.14
N ALA A 29 -12.33 -0.46 -14.71
CA ALA A 29 -11.42 -1.34 -14.00
C ALA A 29 -10.17 -0.60 -13.49
N VAL A 30 -9.62 -1.03 -12.36
CA VAL A 30 -8.48 -0.40 -11.68
C VAL A 30 -7.31 -1.37 -11.64
N PHE A 31 -6.13 -0.92 -12.05
CA PHE A 31 -4.91 -1.72 -11.89
C PHE A 31 -4.45 -1.74 -10.43
N PRO A 32 -3.76 -2.80 -9.97
CA PRO A 32 -3.24 -2.89 -8.59
C PRO A 32 -2.46 -1.66 -8.13
N SER A 33 -1.56 -1.15 -8.96
CA SER A 33 -0.72 0.03 -8.65
C SER A 33 -1.42 1.37 -8.91
N ALA A 34 -2.69 1.37 -9.36
CA ALA A 34 -3.46 2.57 -9.67
C ALA A 34 -4.42 2.98 -8.53
N LEU A 35 -4.06 2.61 -7.30
CA LEU A 35 -4.83 2.84 -6.08
C LEU A 35 -3.87 3.27 -4.96
N SER A 36 -4.12 4.42 -4.33
CA SER A 36 -3.23 4.94 -3.27
C SER A 36 -3.98 5.76 -2.21
N ILE A 37 -3.44 5.83 -1.00
CA ILE A 37 -3.97 6.63 0.12
C ILE A 37 -2.84 7.48 0.70
N ASP A 38 -2.94 8.79 0.56
CA ASP A 38 -1.97 9.75 1.14
C ASP A 38 -2.52 11.19 1.08
N ASP A 39 -1.86 12.14 1.74
CA ASP A 39 -2.17 13.56 1.70
C ASP A 39 -1.79 14.15 0.33
N VAL A 40 -2.76 14.21 -0.59
CA VAL A 40 -2.52 14.57 -1.99
C VAL A 40 -2.52 16.07 -2.23
N ASP A 41 -3.17 16.81 -1.33
CA ASP A 41 -3.41 18.23 -1.48
C ASP A 41 -2.77 19.08 -0.37
N ASN A 42 -1.90 18.42 0.41
CA ASN A 42 -1.04 18.97 1.45
C ASN A 42 -1.80 19.67 2.58
N ASP A 43 -3.00 19.19 2.91
CA ASP A 43 -3.84 19.74 3.98
C ASP A 43 -3.74 18.95 5.31
N GLY A 44 -2.87 17.95 5.36
CA GLY A 44 -2.63 17.08 6.52
C GLY A 44 -3.67 15.97 6.70
N ASN A 45 -4.67 15.87 5.82
CA ASN A 45 -5.61 14.75 5.78
C ASN A 45 -5.24 13.83 4.60
N ASN A 46 -5.29 12.52 4.82
CA ASN A 46 -5.05 11.56 3.75
C ASN A 46 -6.31 11.30 2.90
N GLU A 47 -6.14 11.39 1.58
CA GLU A 47 -7.14 11.13 0.54
C GLU A 47 -7.00 9.75 -0.08
N LEU A 48 -8.09 9.23 -0.63
CA LEU A 48 -8.07 8.05 -1.49
C LEU A 48 -8.02 8.48 -2.95
N VAL A 49 -7.02 8.00 -3.69
CA VAL A 49 -6.83 8.27 -5.12
C VAL A 49 -6.98 6.98 -5.91
N VAL A 50 -7.85 7.01 -6.92
CA VAL A 50 -8.17 5.86 -7.78
C VAL A 50 -8.03 6.25 -9.24
N GLY A 51 -7.11 5.60 -9.96
CA GLY A 51 -6.96 5.71 -11.40
C GLY A 51 -7.49 4.47 -12.11
N ASN A 52 -8.26 4.65 -13.18
CA ASN A 52 -8.85 3.52 -13.89
C ASN A 52 -8.34 3.38 -15.34
N MET A 53 -8.67 2.24 -15.95
CA MET A 53 -8.27 1.88 -17.31
C MET A 53 -8.88 2.79 -18.40
N SER A 54 -9.95 3.52 -18.07
CA SER A 54 -10.59 4.49 -18.97
C SER A 54 -9.91 5.87 -18.95
N GLY A 55 -8.89 6.04 -18.11
CA GLY A 55 -8.16 7.30 -17.96
C GLY A 55 -8.88 8.34 -17.13
N GLU A 56 -9.74 7.87 -16.22
CA GLU A 56 -10.36 8.66 -15.17
C GLU A 56 -9.61 8.47 -13.86
N LEU A 57 -9.23 9.60 -13.26
CA LEU A 57 -8.59 9.69 -11.95
C LEU A 57 -9.57 10.36 -10.99
N SER A 58 -10.00 9.63 -9.96
CA SER A 58 -10.96 10.09 -8.96
C SER A 58 -10.27 10.20 -7.61
N ILE A 59 -10.43 11.35 -6.95
CA ILE A 59 -9.88 11.64 -5.63
C ILE A 59 -11.04 11.79 -4.65
N PHE A 60 -11.02 11.05 -3.55
CA PHE A 60 -12.05 11.04 -2.52
C PHE A 60 -11.51 11.64 -1.23
N LYS A 61 -12.27 12.59 -0.67
CA LYS A 61 -12.05 13.18 0.66
C LYS A 61 -13.25 12.82 1.53
N SER A 62 -12.99 12.19 2.68
CA SER A 62 -14.03 11.76 3.62
C SER A 62 -15.06 10.81 2.98
N ASP A 63 -16.29 11.24 2.74
CA ASP A 63 -17.39 10.41 2.23
C ASP A 63 -17.83 10.79 0.81
N ARG A 64 -17.03 11.59 0.09
CA ARG A 64 -17.38 12.11 -1.24
C ARG A 64 -16.19 12.22 -2.18
N MET A 65 -16.49 12.20 -3.48
CA MET A 65 -15.51 12.54 -4.51
C MET A 65 -15.20 14.04 -4.45
N TRP A 66 -13.92 14.37 -4.28
CA TRP A 66 -13.40 15.74 -4.24
C TRP A 66 -13.07 16.26 -5.63
N GLN A 67 -12.30 15.51 -6.41
CA GLN A 67 -11.90 15.90 -7.77
C GLN A 67 -11.86 14.69 -8.71
N LYS A 68 -12.04 14.99 -9.99
CA LYS A 68 -12.00 14.03 -11.08
C LYS A 68 -11.26 14.61 -12.27
N PHE A 69 -10.32 13.86 -12.81
CA PHE A 69 -9.60 14.17 -14.03
C PHE A 69 -9.89 13.10 -15.08
N THR A 70 -9.92 13.49 -16.34
CA THR A 70 -10.21 12.59 -17.47
C THR A 70 -9.25 12.85 -18.61
N GLY A 71 -9.04 11.85 -19.47
CA GLY A 71 -8.17 12.00 -20.63
C GLY A 71 -6.68 11.81 -20.31
N LEU A 72 -6.36 11.11 -19.22
CA LEU A 72 -4.99 10.81 -18.79
C LEU A 72 -4.41 9.53 -19.42
N GLY A 73 -5.12 8.94 -20.40
CA GLY A 73 -4.80 7.62 -20.93
C GLY A 73 -5.09 6.51 -19.92
N MET A 74 -4.91 5.24 -20.30
CA MET A 74 -5.12 4.10 -19.38
C MET A 74 -4.18 4.23 -18.18
N ILE A 75 -4.68 4.55 -16.99
CA ILE A 75 -3.84 4.78 -15.80
C ILE A 75 -3.40 3.43 -15.25
N THR A 76 -2.09 3.17 -15.22
CA THR A 76 -1.53 1.88 -14.78
C THR A 76 -0.86 1.95 -13.41
N ALA A 77 -0.35 3.12 -13.02
CA ALA A 77 0.30 3.31 -11.74
C ALA A 77 0.15 4.75 -11.20
N LEU A 78 0.10 4.87 -9.88
CA LEU A 78 0.07 6.12 -9.13
C LEU A 78 1.21 6.17 -8.11
N GLY A 79 1.69 7.36 -7.81
CA GLY A 79 2.59 7.63 -6.69
C GLY A 79 2.23 8.97 -6.05
N ILE A 80 2.25 9.04 -4.72
CA ILE A 80 2.05 10.29 -3.96
C ILE A 80 3.27 10.49 -3.08
N GLY A 81 3.84 11.69 -3.10
CA GLY A 81 5.05 12.00 -2.33
C GLY A 81 5.76 13.25 -2.85
N ASP A 82 6.85 13.63 -2.18
CA ASP A 82 7.61 14.85 -2.45
C ASP A 82 8.57 14.70 -3.65
N ILE A 83 8.02 14.40 -4.83
CA ILE A 83 8.82 14.21 -6.06
C ILE A 83 9.60 15.46 -6.48
N PHE A 84 9.17 16.65 -6.04
CA PHE A 84 9.84 17.91 -6.34
C PHE A 84 10.95 18.25 -5.33
N ASN A 85 11.07 17.52 -4.22
CA ASN A 85 12.02 17.80 -3.13
C ASN A 85 11.84 19.19 -2.51
N ILE A 86 10.58 19.57 -2.26
CA ILE A 86 10.19 20.87 -1.69
C ILE A 86 9.37 20.75 -0.39
N GLY A 87 9.32 19.55 0.21
CA GLY A 87 8.57 19.26 1.43
C GLY A 87 7.05 19.19 1.25
N SER A 88 6.58 18.99 0.01
CA SER A 88 5.15 18.92 -0.32
C SER A 88 4.87 17.79 -1.31
N ASN A 89 3.82 17.03 -1.05
CA ASN A 89 3.38 15.93 -1.88
C ASN A 89 2.86 16.42 -3.24
N ALA A 90 3.20 15.68 -4.29
CA ALA A 90 2.56 15.74 -5.59
C ALA A 90 2.03 14.36 -5.98
N LEU A 91 0.99 14.33 -6.80
CA LEU A 91 0.43 13.12 -7.37
C LEU A 91 1.04 12.84 -8.74
N VAL A 92 1.80 11.75 -8.84
CA VAL A 92 2.32 11.22 -10.09
C VAL A 92 1.32 10.20 -10.66
N VAL A 93 0.89 10.42 -11.89
CA VAL A 93 -0.04 9.56 -12.62
C VAL A 93 0.65 9.06 -13.89
N VAL A 94 0.80 7.75 -14.02
CA VAL A 94 1.44 7.14 -15.19
C VAL A 94 0.42 6.37 -16.02
N GLY A 95 0.34 6.73 -17.29
CA GLY A 95 -0.43 6.02 -18.31
C GLY A 95 0.34 4.85 -18.91
N GLY A 96 -0.39 3.80 -19.32
CA GLY A 96 0.18 2.62 -19.98
C GLY A 96 0.84 2.95 -21.33
N ASP A 97 0.47 4.06 -21.95
CA ASP A 97 1.08 4.57 -23.17
C ASP A 97 2.40 5.34 -22.94
N GLY A 98 2.80 5.55 -21.68
CA GLY A 98 4.06 6.23 -21.30
C GLY A 98 3.93 7.74 -21.06
N TRP A 99 2.71 8.29 -20.94
CA TRP A 99 2.55 9.65 -20.41
C TRP A 99 2.64 9.67 -18.88
N CYS A 100 3.48 10.54 -18.34
CA CYS A 100 3.57 10.87 -16.93
C CYS A 100 2.94 12.24 -16.70
N HIS A 101 1.92 12.31 -15.87
CA HIS A 101 1.32 13.56 -15.42
C HIS A 101 1.68 13.77 -13.94
N ILE A 102 2.16 14.95 -13.58
CA ILE A 102 2.34 15.35 -12.18
C ILE A 102 1.30 16.40 -11.86
N LEU A 103 0.47 16.11 -10.87
CA LEU A 103 -0.54 17.00 -10.35
C LEU A 103 -0.12 17.52 -8.97
N PHE A 104 -0.33 18.81 -8.72
CA PHE A 104 0.16 19.46 -7.51
C PHE A 104 -0.81 20.53 -7.02
N LYS A 105 -0.86 20.67 -5.70
CA LYS A 105 -1.50 21.78 -4.99
C LYS A 105 -0.53 22.24 -3.90
N PRO A 106 -0.05 23.49 -3.94
CA PRO A 106 0.86 24.01 -2.93
C PRO A 106 0.22 24.01 -1.52
N LYS A 107 1.05 23.83 -0.49
CA LYS A 107 0.68 24.24 0.88
C LYS A 107 0.41 25.73 0.87
N GLN A 108 -0.80 26.13 1.27
CA GLN A 108 -1.14 27.54 1.46
C GLN A 108 -1.19 27.82 2.95
N ASP A 109 -0.47 28.85 3.41
CA ASP A 109 -0.45 29.26 4.81
C ASP A 109 -1.73 30.04 5.22
N ASP A 110 -2.46 30.62 4.25
CA ASP A 110 -3.65 31.44 4.49
C ASP A 110 -4.97 30.67 4.34
N ALA A 111 -5.75 30.59 5.43
CA ALA A 111 -7.01 29.84 5.53
C ALA A 111 -8.14 30.29 4.58
N VAL A 112 -8.02 31.46 3.94
CA VAL A 112 -9.07 32.04 3.08
C VAL A 112 -8.98 31.56 1.63
N ASP A 113 -7.77 31.32 1.11
CA ASP A 113 -7.55 30.84 -0.26
C ASP A 113 -7.42 29.31 -0.36
N GLN A 114 -7.15 28.61 0.76
CA GLN A 114 -7.06 27.15 0.85
C GLN A 114 -8.30 26.43 0.28
N LYS A 115 -9.49 27.03 0.41
CA LYS A 115 -10.76 26.46 -0.08
C LYS A 115 -10.94 26.58 -1.59
N LYS A 116 -10.13 27.37 -2.30
CA LYS A 116 -10.25 27.61 -3.75
C LYS A 116 -9.19 26.90 -4.58
N ALA A 117 -7.98 26.70 -4.04
CA ALA A 117 -6.92 26.02 -4.76
C ALA A 117 -7.29 24.56 -5.03
N LYS A 118 -7.28 24.17 -6.31
CA LYS A 118 -7.52 22.79 -6.75
C LYS A 118 -6.19 22.12 -7.05
N LEU A 119 -6.22 20.79 -7.09
CA LEU A 119 -5.11 20.03 -7.63
C LEU A 119 -5.06 20.29 -9.15
N GLU A 120 -3.90 20.60 -9.69
CA GLU A 120 -3.75 20.95 -11.11
C GLU A 120 -2.59 20.17 -11.73
N SER A 121 -2.71 19.83 -13.02
CA SER A 121 -1.59 19.22 -13.75
C SER A 121 -0.53 20.28 -14.03
N VAL A 122 0.57 20.22 -13.29
CA VAL A 122 1.68 21.19 -13.38
C VAL A 122 2.78 20.73 -14.31
N TYR A 123 2.88 19.42 -14.57
CA TYR A 123 3.90 18.86 -15.44
C TYR A 123 3.41 17.63 -16.21
N VAL A 124 3.91 17.48 -17.45
CA VAL A 124 3.67 16.31 -18.29
C VAL A 124 4.95 15.94 -19.04
N GLN A 125 5.35 14.67 -18.98
CA GLN A 125 6.53 14.17 -19.68
C GLN A 125 6.30 12.76 -20.22
N ARG A 126 6.97 12.45 -21.35
CA ARG A 126 7.08 11.08 -21.84
C ARG A 126 8.11 10.29 -21.04
N ILE A 127 7.67 9.15 -20.54
CA ILE A 127 8.47 8.10 -19.90
C ILE A 127 8.25 6.77 -20.65
N PRO A 128 9.04 5.72 -20.39
CA PRO A 128 8.80 4.42 -21.00
C PRO A 128 7.37 3.94 -20.77
N ALA A 129 6.77 3.37 -21.82
CA ALA A 129 5.44 2.78 -21.77
C ALA A 129 5.42 1.50 -20.93
N ASN A 130 4.22 0.97 -20.67
CA ASN A 130 3.99 -0.28 -19.92
C ASN A 130 4.52 -0.26 -18.49
N THR A 131 4.33 0.88 -17.82
CA THR A 131 4.64 1.01 -16.38
C THR A 131 3.66 0.19 -15.57
N LYS A 132 4.17 -0.72 -14.75
CA LYS A 132 3.38 -1.57 -13.85
C LYS A 132 3.38 -1.03 -12.43
N VAL A 133 4.48 -0.47 -11.96
CA VAL A 133 4.68 -0.02 -10.57
C VAL A 133 5.34 1.35 -10.59
N VAL A 134 4.88 2.24 -9.69
CA VAL A 134 5.55 3.50 -9.35
C VAL A 134 5.78 3.50 -7.84
N LEU A 135 7.00 3.85 -7.43
CA LEU A 135 7.39 4.01 -6.04
C LEU A 135 8.13 5.34 -5.93
N LEU A 136 7.77 6.16 -4.94
CA LEU A 136 8.47 7.38 -4.61
C LEU A 136 9.25 7.17 -3.31
N GLY A 137 10.53 7.52 -3.31
CA GLY A 137 11.34 7.50 -2.10
C GLY A 137 12.82 7.69 -2.40
N ASP A 138 13.56 7.97 -1.32
CA ASP A 138 15.02 8.09 -1.35
C ASP A 138 15.66 6.70 -1.49
N ILE A 139 16.23 6.43 -2.67
CA ILE A 139 16.79 5.11 -3.01
C ILE A 139 18.31 5.03 -2.86
N ASP A 140 19.00 6.15 -2.77
CA ASP A 140 20.46 6.23 -2.68
C ASP A 140 20.96 6.89 -1.38
N GLY A 141 20.05 7.34 -0.53
CA GLY A 141 20.32 7.86 0.81
C GLY A 141 20.75 9.33 0.83
N ASP A 142 20.56 10.07 -0.26
CA ASP A 142 20.99 11.46 -0.36
C ASP A 142 19.96 12.48 0.15
N GLY A 143 18.82 11.99 0.66
CA GLY A 143 17.74 12.79 1.20
C GLY A 143 16.79 13.37 0.15
N CYS A 144 17.03 13.12 -1.15
CA CYS A 144 16.09 13.44 -2.22
C CYS A 144 15.17 12.24 -2.50
N THR A 145 13.97 12.53 -2.99
CA THR A 145 13.00 11.55 -3.45
C THR A 145 13.23 11.25 -4.92
N GLU A 146 13.43 9.97 -5.24
CA GLU A 146 13.42 9.45 -6.60
C GLU A 146 12.06 8.85 -6.94
N MET A 147 11.75 8.85 -8.24
CA MET A 147 10.68 8.05 -8.80
C MET A 147 11.26 6.76 -9.39
N VAL A 148 10.92 5.63 -8.78
CA VAL A 148 11.22 4.29 -9.28
C VAL A 148 10.04 3.75 -10.06
N MET A 149 10.31 3.18 -11.22
CA MET A 149 9.33 2.55 -12.10
C MET A 149 9.69 1.09 -12.35
N GLY A 150 8.73 0.20 -12.12
CA GLY A 150 8.81 -1.20 -12.58
C GLY A 150 7.99 -1.37 -13.86
N LEU A 151 8.61 -1.84 -14.92
CA LEU A 151 7.99 -2.02 -16.24
C LEU A 151 7.63 -3.49 -16.50
N THR A 152 6.64 -3.75 -17.36
CA THR A 152 6.26 -5.14 -17.74
C THR A 152 7.31 -5.84 -18.62
N ASP A 153 8.30 -5.10 -19.12
CA ASP A 153 9.40 -5.61 -19.94
C ASP A 153 10.60 -6.09 -19.09
N ARG A 154 10.41 -6.24 -17.77
CA ARG A 154 11.41 -6.70 -16.79
C ARG A 154 12.51 -5.66 -16.52
N VAL A 155 12.20 -4.38 -16.68
CA VAL A 155 13.13 -3.30 -16.39
C VAL A 155 12.65 -2.49 -15.19
N VAL A 156 13.56 -2.21 -14.26
CA VAL A 156 13.37 -1.17 -13.23
C VAL A 156 14.16 0.06 -13.66
N ARG A 157 13.56 1.24 -13.55
CA ARG A 157 14.23 2.52 -13.79
C ARG A 157 14.02 3.45 -12.62
N SER A 158 14.98 4.34 -12.38
CA SER A 158 14.82 5.45 -11.45
C SER A 158 14.97 6.78 -12.17
N TYR A 159 14.27 7.78 -11.67
CA TYR A 159 14.28 9.14 -12.15
C TYR A 159 14.40 10.09 -10.96
N ARG A 160 15.10 11.20 -11.14
CA ARG A 160 15.10 12.32 -10.19
C ARG A 160 14.55 13.56 -10.85
N TRP A 161 13.77 14.32 -10.10
CA TRP A 161 13.33 15.64 -10.53
C TRP A 161 14.51 16.62 -10.49
N VAL A 162 14.71 17.32 -11.59
CA VAL A 162 15.66 18.44 -11.67
C VAL A 162 14.87 19.69 -11.98
N ALA A 163 14.84 20.60 -11.01
CA ALA A 163 14.15 21.87 -11.11
C ALA A 163 14.95 22.84 -12.00
N ASP A 164 14.25 23.55 -12.89
CA ASP A 164 14.80 24.67 -13.66
C ASP A 164 14.58 26.01 -12.94
N SER A 165 13.67 26.05 -11.96
CA SER A 165 13.36 27.22 -11.12
C SER A 165 12.71 26.77 -9.81
N ASP A 166 12.55 27.69 -8.85
CA ASP A 166 11.90 27.42 -7.56
C ASP A 166 10.38 27.20 -7.65
N GLU A 167 9.75 27.47 -8.81
CA GLU A 167 8.33 27.19 -9.03
C GLU A 167 8.07 25.67 -9.16
N PRO A 168 7.10 25.10 -8.39
CA PRO A 168 6.73 23.69 -8.52
C PRO A 168 6.29 23.32 -9.94
N GLY A 169 6.74 22.18 -10.45
CA GLY A 169 6.45 21.72 -11.81
C GLY A 169 7.30 22.35 -12.91
N ARG A 170 8.20 23.29 -12.60
CA ARG A 170 9.20 23.82 -13.55
C ARG A 170 10.50 23.03 -13.47
N GLY A 171 10.61 22.02 -14.32
CA GLY A 171 11.78 21.15 -14.36
C GLY A 171 11.54 19.94 -15.25
N LYS A 172 12.24 18.84 -14.96
CA LYS A 172 12.06 17.57 -15.67
C LYS A 172 12.50 16.38 -14.85
N LEU A 173 11.92 15.22 -15.17
CA LEU A 173 12.37 13.93 -14.65
C LEU A 173 13.56 13.46 -15.50
N ILE A 174 14.73 13.36 -14.86
CA ILE A 174 15.95 12.85 -15.49
C ILE A 174 16.14 11.40 -15.06
N GLY A 175 16.33 10.50 -16.02
CA GLY A 175 16.61 9.09 -15.72
C GLY A 175 17.99 8.94 -15.08
N LEU A 176 18.04 8.24 -13.96
CA LEU A 176 19.27 7.96 -13.21
C LEU A 176 19.81 6.57 -13.55
N HIS A 177 19.01 5.53 -13.29
CA HIS A 177 19.45 4.14 -13.42
C HIS A 177 18.48 3.31 -14.25
N LYS A 178 19.01 2.20 -14.78
CA LYS A 178 18.24 1.15 -15.48
C LYS A 178 18.78 -0.21 -15.03
N TRP A 179 17.92 -1.03 -14.45
CA TRP A 179 18.23 -2.40 -14.05
C TRP A 179 17.35 -3.38 -14.81
N GLU A 180 17.95 -4.45 -15.32
CA GLU A 180 17.24 -5.52 -16.00
C GLU A 180 17.06 -6.72 -15.07
N CYS A 181 15.82 -7.16 -14.94
CA CYS A 181 15.41 -8.27 -14.11
C CYS A 181 15.39 -9.56 -14.93
N ALA A 182 15.85 -10.66 -14.35
CA ALA A 182 15.80 -11.97 -15.01
C ALA A 182 14.38 -12.41 -15.45
N ASN A 183 13.38 -12.09 -14.62
CA ASN A 183 11.97 -12.45 -14.80
C ASN A 183 11.03 -11.26 -14.60
N GLN A 184 9.74 -11.52 -14.81
CA GLN A 184 8.65 -10.55 -14.61
C GLN A 184 8.72 -9.91 -13.22
N ILE A 185 8.41 -8.62 -13.16
CA ILE A 185 8.39 -7.86 -11.92
C ILE A 185 7.02 -8.07 -11.27
N GLY A 186 7.01 -8.52 -10.01
CA GLY A 186 5.84 -8.52 -9.12
C GLY A 186 5.55 -7.10 -8.63
N THR A 187 6.08 -6.78 -7.45
CA THR A 187 6.20 -5.42 -6.90
C THR A 187 7.64 -4.97 -6.77
N VAL A 188 7.82 -3.67 -6.57
CA VAL A 188 9.08 -3.04 -6.16
C VAL A 188 8.81 -2.29 -4.85
N THR A 189 9.65 -2.50 -3.85
CA THR A 189 9.52 -1.85 -2.53
C THR A 189 10.87 -1.36 -2.04
N LEU A 190 10.86 -0.28 -1.28
CA LEU A 190 12.03 0.20 -0.54
C LEU A 190 12.17 -0.57 0.77
N ASN A 191 13.40 -0.89 1.17
CA ASN A 191 13.72 -1.33 2.51
C ASN A 191 15.03 -0.68 2.98
N ARG A 192 15.37 -0.85 4.26
CA ARG A 192 16.61 -0.34 4.86
C ARG A 192 17.38 -1.44 5.56
N LEU A 193 18.68 -1.27 5.69
CA LEU A 193 19.52 -2.05 6.59
C LEU A 193 19.52 -1.39 7.98
N HIS A 194 20.01 -2.11 8.99
CA HIS A 194 20.19 -1.59 10.35
C HIS A 194 21.08 -0.33 10.42
N ASP A 195 22.01 -0.17 9.48
CA ASP A 195 22.89 1.01 9.36
C ASP A 195 22.21 2.22 8.67
N GLY A 196 20.94 2.08 8.25
CA GLY A 196 20.18 3.09 7.56
C GLY A 196 20.28 3.04 6.03
N THR A 197 21.20 2.26 5.47
CA THR A 197 21.39 2.14 4.02
C THR A 197 20.11 1.63 3.35
N THR A 198 19.63 2.38 2.36
CA THR A 198 18.45 2.06 1.58
C THR A 198 18.76 1.05 0.49
N TYR A 199 17.78 0.20 0.18
CA TYR A 199 17.85 -0.71 -0.97
C TYR A 199 16.47 -1.03 -1.50
N LEU A 200 16.38 -1.30 -2.79
CA LEU A 200 15.16 -1.77 -3.43
C LEU A 200 15.10 -3.30 -3.40
N LEU A 201 13.90 -3.80 -3.17
CA LEU A 201 13.54 -5.20 -3.32
C LEU A 201 12.55 -5.31 -4.48
N VAL A 202 12.88 -6.17 -5.45
CA VAL A 202 12.05 -6.44 -6.62
C VAL A 202 11.59 -7.88 -6.55
N ALA A 203 10.28 -8.10 -6.41
CA ALA A 203 9.72 -9.44 -6.42
C ALA A 203 9.77 -10.04 -7.84
N GLN A 204 10.14 -11.32 -7.91
CA GLN A 204 10.14 -12.12 -9.12
C GLN A 204 9.42 -13.45 -8.87
N PRO A 205 8.95 -14.12 -9.93
CA PRO A 205 8.28 -15.41 -9.81
C PRO A 205 9.03 -16.44 -8.96
N GLY A 206 8.27 -17.31 -8.30
CA GLY A 206 8.82 -18.41 -7.50
C GLY A 206 9.47 -17.97 -6.19
N GLY A 207 8.98 -16.89 -5.57
CA GLY A 207 9.54 -16.38 -4.30
C GLY A 207 10.96 -15.85 -4.41
N THR A 208 11.41 -15.53 -5.63
CA THR A 208 12.73 -14.95 -5.88
C THR A 208 12.66 -13.44 -5.68
N LEU A 209 13.71 -12.86 -5.12
CA LEU A 209 13.86 -11.41 -5.01
C LEU A 209 15.18 -10.96 -5.63
N MET A 210 15.14 -9.78 -6.23
CA MET A 210 16.31 -9.05 -6.69
C MET A 210 16.48 -7.83 -5.77
N LYS A 211 17.64 -7.74 -5.13
CA LYS A 211 18.02 -6.66 -4.24
C LYS A 211 18.93 -5.69 -4.99
N ILE A 212 18.60 -4.40 -4.95
CA ILE A 212 19.36 -3.35 -5.63
C ILE A 212 19.77 -2.33 -4.59
N ARG A 213 21.08 -2.13 -4.39
CA ARG A 213 21.61 -1.01 -3.61
C ARG A 213 22.11 0.07 -4.56
N CYS A 214 21.77 1.32 -4.27
CA CYS A 214 22.31 2.49 -4.95
C CYS A 214 23.25 3.21 -3.97
N HIS A 215 24.43 3.62 -4.43
CA HIS A 215 25.38 4.37 -3.61
C HIS A 215 25.69 5.70 -4.28
N THR A 216 25.51 6.80 -3.54
CA THR A 216 26.13 8.08 -3.89
C THR A 216 27.64 7.99 -3.62
N SER A 217 28.46 8.11 -4.67
CA SER A 217 29.92 8.14 -4.52
C SER A 217 30.36 9.53 -4.08
N GLU A 218 30.44 9.75 -2.76
CA GLU A 218 31.09 10.92 -2.16
C GLU A 218 32.54 10.63 -1.72
N GLU A 219 33.29 9.81 -2.46
CA GLU A 219 34.75 9.75 -2.24
C GLU A 219 35.45 10.83 -3.06
N GLU A 220 36.02 11.80 -2.32
CA GLU A 220 36.80 12.92 -2.81
C GLU A 220 37.90 12.50 -3.81
N GLY A 221 37.90 13.15 -4.98
CA GLY A 221 39.13 13.38 -5.74
C GLY A 221 39.48 12.36 -6.81
N THR A 222 38.77 12.36 -7.93
CA THR A 222 39.38 12.56 -9.27
C THR A 222 38.30 12.73 -10.32
N VAL A 223 38.33 13.86 -11.01
CA VAL A 223 37.38 14.21 -12.07
C VAL A 223 37.67 13.34 -13.28
N ASN A 224 36.85 12.32 -13.52
CA ASN A 224 36.66 11.74 -14.83
C ASN A 224 35.15 11.65 -15.10
N SER A 225 34.76 12.22 -16.23
CA SER A 225 33.39 12.24 -16.77
C SER A 225 32.78 10.83 -16.82
N GLU A 226 31.49 10.72 -16.49
CA GLU A 226 30.67 9.48 -16.33
C GLU A 226 30.66 8.84 -14.93
N MET A 227 30.26 9.61 -13.91
CA MET A 227 30.02 9.07 -12.56
C MET A 227 28.62 8.43 -12.48
N LEU A 228 28.48 7.21 -12.99
CA LEU A 228 27.33 6.35 -12.68
C LEU A 228 27.45 5.93 -11.21
N ALA A 229 26.41 6.20 -10.41
CA ALA A 229 26.32 5.72 -9.04
C ALA A 229 26.64 4.22 -9.00
N ALA A 230 27.50 3.78 -8.09
CA ALA A 230 27.83 2.37 -7.99
C ALA A 230 26.60 1.60 -7.51
N THR A 231 26.02 0.76 -8.37
CA THR A 231 24.87 -0.08 -8.01
C THR A 231 25.29 -1.52 -7.83
N SER A 232 24.94 -2.13 -6.69
CA SER A 232 25.11 -3.58 -6.46
C SER A 232 23.79 -4.30 -6.64
N VAL A 233 23.80 -5.45 -7.33
CA VAL A 233 22.63 -6.29 -7.57
C VAL A 233 22.88 -7.69 -7.03
N GLU A 234 21.97 -8.17 -6.17
CA GLU A 234 22.03 -9.50 -5.57
C GLU A 234 20.69 -10.23 -5.79
N TYR A 235 20.74 -11.52 -6.13
CA TYR A 235 19.56 -12.36 -6.28
C TYR A 235 19.48 -13.34 -5.11
N HIS A 236 18.31 -13.40 -4.47
CA HIS A 236 18.07 -14.31 -3.36
C HIS A 236 16.81 -15.14 -3.60
N THR A 237 16.89 -16.43 -3.26
CA THR A 237 15.75 -17.35 -3.24
C THR A 237 15.50 -17.74 -1.79
N LEU A 238 14.37 -17.30 -1.24
CA LEU A 238 14.08 -17.43 0.19
C LEU A 238 13.77 -18.87 0.62
N SER A 239 13.14 -19.63 -0.26
CA SER A 239 12.82 -21.04 -0.02
C SER A 239 12.61 -21.76 -1.35
N ARG A 240 12.68 -23.09 -1.31
CA ARG A 240 12.34 -23.92 -2.47
C ARG A 240 10.82 -23.89 -2.65
N MET A 241 10.35 -23.03 -3.55
CA MET A 241 8.93 -22.96 -3.88
C MET A 241 8.47 -24.19 -4.66
N LEU A 242 7.21 -24.58 -4.44
CA LEU A 242 6.57 -25.69 -5.17
C LEU A 242 6.40 -25.35 -6.65
N ASN A 243 6.02 -24.11 -6.94
CA ASN A 243 5.87 -23.60 -8.29
C ASN A 243 6.87 -22.44 -8.56
N PRO A 244 7.92 -22.66 -9.36
CA PRO A 244 8.93 -21.62 -9.63
C PRO A 244 8.40 -20.48 -10.51
N ASN A 245 7.25 -20.63 -11.14
CA ASN A 245 6.67 -19.62 -12.04
C ASN A 245 5.50 -18.84 -11.40
N VAL A 246 5.18 -19.11 -10.13
CA VAL A 246 4.10 -18.40 -9.42
C VAL A 246 4.48 -16.94 -9.24
N SER A 247 3.54 -16.00 -9.46
CA SER A 247 3.83 -14.58 -9.18
C SER A 247 4.04 -14.34 -7.69
N THR A 248 4.87 -13.34 -7.39
CA THR A 248 5.30 -13.00 -6.04
C THR A 248 5.07 -11.51 -5.82
N GLU A 249 4.56 -11.17 -4.65
CA GLU A 249 4.41 -9.82 -4.14
C GLU A 249 5.35 -9.66 -2.93
N ILE A 250 6.04 -8.52 -2.82
CA ILE A 250 6.92 -8.18 -1.71
C ILE A 250 6.54 -6.83 -1.12
N GLN A 251 6.59 -6.73 0.21
CA GLN A 251 6.37 -5.49 0.95
C GLN A 251 7.49 -5.30 1.98
N GLY A 252 8.29 -4.24 1.81
CA GLY A 252 9.41 -3.90 2.68
C GLY A 252 9.07 -2.86 3.74
N GLY A 253 10.02 -2.60 4.64
CA GLY A 253 9.94 -1.54 5.63
C GLY A 253 8.88 -1.76 6.71
N ILE A 254 8.61 -3.02 7.07
CA ILE A 254 7.66 -3.39 8.13
C ILE A 254 8.23 -2.94 9.48
N LYS A 255 7.49 -2.06 10.16
CA LYS A 255 7.90 -1.46 11.44
C LYS A 255 7.76 -2.45 12.60
N MET A 256 8.80 -2.60 13.42
CA MET A 256 8.82 -3.48 14.60
C MET A 256 8.42 -2.77 15.91
N GLY A 257 7.96 -1.50 15.85
CA GLY A 257 7.59 -0.70 17.02
C GLY A 257 8.78 -0.14 17.79
N HIS A 258 9.62 -1.02 18.36
CA HIS A 258 10.87 -0.62 19.00
C HIS A 258 12.05 -0.88 18.06
N THR A 259 12.80 0.19 17.77
CA THR A 259 14.07 0.13 17.04
C THR A 259 15.11 -0.54 17.93
N ASP A 260 15.13 -1.87 17.95
CA ASP A 260 16.35 -2.57 18.30
C ASP A 260 17.35 -2.23 17.19
N SER A 261 18.26 -1.30 17.47
CA SER A 261 19.11 -0.64 16.45
C SER A 261 20.10 -1.57 15.76
N SER A 262 20.09 -2.85 16.12
CA SER A 262 20.96 -3.89 15.59
C SER A 262 20.36 -4.65 14.40
N LEU A 263 19.04 -4.57 14.18
CA LEU A 263 18.35 -5.37 13.17
C LEU A 263 17.76 -4.52 12.05
N SER A 264 17.80 -5.04 10.83
CA SER A 264 17.15 -4.39 9.69
C SER A 264 15.62 -4.54 9.79
N PRO A 265 14.85 -3.57 9.28
CA PRO A 265 13.40 -3.71 9.14
C PRO A 265 13.00 -4.97 8.36
N LEU A 266 11.89 -5.55 8.81
CA LEU A 266 11.30 -6.74 8.22
C LEU A 266 10.74 -6.46 6.82
N TYR A 267 10.64 -7.50 6.02
CA TYR A 267 9.86 -7.51 4.79
C TYR A 267 9.04 -8.79 4.68
N ALA A 268 7.90 -8.70 4.01
CA ALA A 268 6.99 -9.81 3.79
C ALA A 268 6.96 -10.20 2.32
N VAL A 269 6.73 -11.49 2.06
CA VAL A 269 6.59 -12.06 0.73
C VAL A 269 5.30 -12.87 0.66
N ALA A 270 4.53 -12.67 -0.40
CA ALA A 270 3.33 -13.43 -0.72
C ALA A 270 3.44 -14.00 -2.12
N THR A 271 3.00 -15.23 -2.33
CA THR A 271 2.90 -15.83 -3.66
C THR A 271 1.45 -16.09 -4.03
N LEU A 272 1.16 -16.08 -5.33
CA LEU A 272 -0.18 -16.35 -5.86
C LEU A 272 -0.72 -17.74 -5.54
N ASP A 273 0.13 -18.70 -5.18
CA ASP A 273 -0.28 -20.02 -4.72
C ASP A 273 -0.51 -20.10 -3.20
N GLY A 274 -0.45 -18.97 -2.48
CA GLY A 274 -0.83 -18.88 -1.08
C GLY A 274 0.31 -19.03 -0.07
N THR A 275 1.58 -18.96 -0.49
CA THR A 275 2.68 -18.89 0.48
C THR A 275 2.76 -17.46 1.04
N LEU A 276 2.81 -17.31 2.37
CA LEU A 276 3.16 -16.07 3.05
C LEU A 276 4.40 -16.26 3.90
N MET A 277 5.32 -15.30 3.85
CA MET A 277 6.58 -15.34 4.57
C MET A 277 6.86 -13.97 5.18
N LEU A 278 7.41 -13.98 6.39
CA LEU A 278 8.04 -12.83 7.00
C LEU A 278 9.55 -13.07 7.04
N VAL A 279 10.33 -12.09 6.66
CA VAL A 279 11.76 -12.22 6.44
C VAL A 279 12.51 -11.05 7.09
N GLN A 280 13.65 -11.37 7.70
CA GLN A 280 14.58 -10.41 8.29
C GLN A 280 16.00 -10.78 7.89
N ASP A 281 16.76 -9.82 7.34
CA ASP A 281 18.17 -10.05 6.97
C ASP A 281 18.37 -11.33 6.15
N GLU A 282 17.52 -11.53 5.14
CA GLU A 282 17.48 -12.72 4.25
C GLU A 282 17.10 -14.05 4.94
N ASN A 283 16.77 -14.03 6.23
CA ASN A 283 16.31 -15.19 6.99
C ASN A 283 14.79 -15.17 7.12
N VAL A 284 14.16 -16.30 6.78
CA VAL A 284 12.71 -16.49 6.96
C VAL A 284 12.41 -16.61 8.45
N VAL A 285 11.75 -15.60 9.01
CA VAL A 285 11.28 -15.58 10.40
C VAL A 285 10.16 -16.60 10.59
N TRP A 286 9.18 -16.56 9.70
CA TRP A 286 8.15 -17.59 9.61
C TRP A 286 7.58 -17.69 8.20
N SER A 287 6.98 -18.84 7.91
CA SER A 287 6.21 -19.09 6.70
C SER A 287 4.89 -19.81 7.03
N ILE A 288 3.86 -19.52 6.23
CA ILE A 288 2.58 -20.24 6.20
C ILE A 288 2.17 -20.50 4.75
N GLN A 289 1.34 -21.52 4.59
CA GLN A 289 0.63 -21.81 3.36
C GLN A 289 -0.86 -21.63 3.63
N VAL A 290 -1.54 -20.83 2.80
CA VAL A 290 -2.98 -20.68 2.80
C VAL A 290 -3.59 -21.27 1.53
N ASP A 291 -4.89 -21.56 1.56
CA ASP A 291 -5.62 -22.18 0.46
C ASP A 291 -6.22 -21.17 -0.54
N HIS A 292 -5.75 -19.91 -0.52
CA HIS A 292 -6.27 -18.83 -1.36
C HIS A 292 -5.17 -18.19 -2.21
N GLN A 293 -5.56 -17.65 -3.37
CA GLN A 293 -4.64 -17.04 -4.31
C GLN A 293 -4.33 -15.59 -3.94
N LEU A 294 -3.19 -15.36 -3.29
CA LEU A 294 -2.79 -14.04 -2.78
C LEU A 294 -2.18 -13.19 -3.90
N PHE A 295 -2.77 -12.04 -4.18
CA PHE A 295 -2.35 -11.19 -5.29
C PHE A 295 -1.95 -9.78 -4.87
N ALA A 296 -2.20 -9.41 -3.62
CA ALA A 296 -1.80 -8.14 -3.05
C ALA A 296 -1.23 -8.35 -1.65
N LEU A 297 -0.19 -7.59 -1.34
CA LEU A 297 0.50 -7.60 -0.06
C LEU A 297 0.82 -6.17 0.34
N THR A 298 0.40 -5.78 1.53
CA THR A 298 0.62 -4.44 2.10
C THR A 298 0.96 -4.55 3.58
N LYS A 299 1.28 -3.40 4.20
CA LYS A 299 1.56 -3.32 5.62
C LYS A 299 0.80 -2.14 6.23
N LEU A 300 0.27 -2.32 7.43
CA LEU A 300 -0.47 -1.27 8.13
C LEU A 300 -0.50 -1.59 9.62
N ASP A 301 -0.19 -0.62 10.48
CA ASP A 301 -0.46 -0.71 11.92
C ASP A 301 -1.98 -0.60 12.13
N MET A 302 -2.62 -1.77 12.19
CA MET A 302 -4.05 -1.95 12.36
C MET A 302 -4.47 -1.86 13.82
N THR A 303 -3.52 -1.96 14.77
CA THR A 303 -3.80 -2.04 16.22
C THR A 303 -3.41 -0.79 17.00
N GLY A 304 -2.75 0.16 16.34
CA GLY A 304 -2.20 1.38 16.93
C GLY A 304 -1.12 1.10 17.97
N ASP A 305 -0.34 0.02 17.80
CA ASP A 305 0.76 -0.34 18.71
C ASP A 305 2.14 0.10 18.19
N GLY A 306 2.18 0.73 17.01
CA GLY A 306 3.39 1.17 16.34
C GLY A 306 4.10 0.07 15.53
N ARG A 307 3.57 -1.16 15.53
CA ARG A 307 4.06 -2.28 14.74
C ARG A 307 3.15 -2.45 13.53
N ASP A 308 3.74 -2.65 12.37
CA ASP A 308 2.94 -2.92 11.17
C ASP A 308 2.47 -4.38 11.19
N GLU A 309 1.18 -4.60 10.97
CA GLU A 309 0.64 -5.88 10.54
C GLU A 309 0.84 -6.09 9.03
N ILE A 310 1.00 -7.35 8.65
CA ILE A 310 1.09 -7.81 7.27
C ILE A 310 -0.33 -8.08 6.77
N VAL A 311 -0.74 -7.41 5.69
CA VAL A 311 -2.08 -7.54 5.13
C VAL A 311 -2.01 -8.09 3.72
N ALA A 312 -2.50 -9.32 3.53
CA ALA A 312 -2.50 -10.03 2.24
C ALA A 312 -3.93 -10.28 1.76
N CYS A 313 -4.25 -9.93 0.52
CA CYS A 313 -5.58 -10.09 -0.06
C CYS A 313 -5.58 -11.11 -1.20
N SER A 314 -6.62 -11.94 -1.24
CA SER A 314 -6.91 -12.86 -2.34
C SER A 314 -7.95 -12.31 -3.31
N TRP A 315 -7.99 -12.89 -4.52
CA TRP A 315 -8.92 -12.52 -5.59
C TRP A 315 -10.41 -12.70 -5.22
N ASP A 316 -10.72 -13.62 -4.32
CA ASP A 316 -12.08 -13.91 -3.87
C ASP A 316 -12.49 -13.13 -2.62
N GLY A 317 -11.68 -12.15 -2.20
CA GLY A 317 -12.01 -11.24 -1.09
C GLY A 317 -11.57 -11.72 0.29
N GLN A 318 -10.92 -12.88 0.39
CA GLN A 318 -10.29 -13.32 1.64
C GLN A 318 -9.03 -12.47 1.92
N THR A 319 -9.09 -11.67 2.97
CA THR A 319 -7.97 -10.87 3.47
C THR A 319 -7.41 -11.47 4.74
N TYR A 320 -6.11 -11.70 4.77
CA TYR A 320 -5.35 -12.14 5.94
C TYR A 320 -4.62 -10.95 6.54
N ILE A 321 -4.76 -10.77 7.85
CA ILE A 321 -4.05 -9.76 8.65
C ILE A 321 -3.21 -10.54 9.64
N LEU A 322 -1.90 -10.41 9.54
CA LEU A 322 -0.93 -11.16 10.34
C LEU A 322 -0.06 -10.21 11.14
N ASP A 323 0.20 -10.56 12.38
CA ASP A 323 1.22 -9.89 13.17
C ASP A 323 2.61 -10.46 12.88
N GLN A 324 3.62 -9.88 13.53
CA GLN A 324 5.01 -10.33 13.39
C GLN A 324 5.27 -11.67 14.10
N GLU A 325 4.39 -12.04 15.04
CA GLU A 325 4.39 -13.29 15.79
C GLU A 325 3.61 -14.43 15.10
N LYS A 326 3.11 -14.23 13.87
CA LYS A 326 2.33 -15.19 13.07
C LYS A 326 0.90 -15.45 13.61
N CYS A 327 0.35 -14.57 14.46
CA CYS A 327 -1.08 -14.58 14.73
C CYS A 327 -1.84 -14.08 13.50
N ILE A 328 -2.98 -14.70 13.20
CA ILE A 328 -3.73 -14.46 11.96
C ILE A 328 -5.17 -14.10 12.28
N VAL A 329 -5.66 -13.08 11.60
CA VAL A 329 -7.08 -12.72 11.52
C VAL A 329 -7.50 -12.66 10.06
N CYS A 330 -8.70 -13.17 9.78
CA CYS A 330 -9.25 -13.23 8.44
C CYS A 330 -10.46 -12.32 8.32
N PHE A 331 -10.50 -11.51 7.27
CA PHE A 331 -11.66 -10.73 6.86
C PHE A 331 -12.12 -11.17 5.47
N GLN A 332 -13.41 -11.39 5.29
CA GLN A 332 -13.98 -11.80 4.00
C GLN A 332 -14.80 -10.65 3.41
N LEU A 333 -14.35 -10.14 2.27
CA LEU A 333 -15.21 -9.37 1.38
C LEU A 333 -16.04 -10.35 0.54
N GLU A 334 -17.36 -10.30 0.63
CA GLU A 334 -18.25 -11.20 -0.15
C GLU A 334 -18.32 -10.82 -1.66
N GLU A 335 -17.22 -10.31 -2.23
CA GLU A 335 -17.08 -9.90 -3.62
C GLU A 335 -15.67 -10.19 -4.13
N SER A 336 -15.53 -10.49 -5.42
CA SER A 336 -14.22 -10.64 -6.06
C SER A 336 -13.50 -9.29 -6.16
N VAL A 337 -12.23 -9.30 -5.78
CA VAL A 337 -11.38 -8.11 -5.66
C VAL A 337 -10.53 -7.98 -6.90
N MET A 338 -10.53 -6.80 -7.51
CA MET A 338 -9.73 -6.45 -8.68
C MET A 338 -8.40 -5.79 -8.28
N SER A 339 -8.43 -4.86 -7.32
CA SER A 339 -7.24 -4.28 -6.72
C SER A 339 -7.44 -4.04 -5.23
N PHE A 340 -6.34 -3.99 -4.48
CA PHE A 340 -6.35 -3.86 -3.03
C PHE A 340 -5.21 -2.96 -2.58
N CYS A 341 -5.48 -2.05 -1.65
CA CYS A 341 -4.46 -1.38 -0.86
C CYS A 341 -4.91 -1.20 0.59
N SER A 342 -3.99 -0.82 1.46
CA SER A 342 -4.31 -0.43 2.83
C SER A 342 -3.53 0.82 3.19
N GLY A 343 -4.09 1.62 4.10
CA GLY A 343 -3.45 2.85 4.56
C GLY A 343 -4.31 3.60 5.57
N TYR A 344 -3.78 4.72 6.03
CA TYR A 344 -4.48 5.64 6.92
C TYR A 344 -5.33 6.59 6.11
N TYR A 345 -6.65 6.58 6.29
CA TYR A 345 -7.60 7.45 5.56
C TYR A 345 -8.31 8.41 6.49
N THR A 346 -8.53 9.66 6.05
CA THR A 346 -9.15 10.68 6.90
C THR A 346 -10.65 10.79 6.65
N LEU A 347 -11.41 10.23 7.58
CA LEU A 347 -12.88 10.22 7.50
C LEU A 347 -13.52 11.57 7.72
N GLN A 348 -12.92 12.41 8.55
CA GLN A 348 -13.43 13.73 8.88
C GLN A 348 -12.24 14.70 9.03
N PRO A 349 -12.28 15.88 8.39
CA PRO A 349 -11.18 16.84 8.49
C PRO A 349 -10.89 17.21 9.95
N GLY A 350 -9.62 17.23 10.32
CA GLY A 350 -9.16 17.57 11.67
C GLY A 350 -9.34 16.45 12.72
N GLN A 351 -9.82 15.27 12.32
CA GLN A 351 -9.70 14.05 13.11
C GLN A 351 -8.47 13.25 12.66
N PRO A 352 -7.83 12.47 13.55
CA PRO A 352 -6.74 11.60 13.13
C PRO A 352 -7.22 10.62 12.06
N PRO A 353 -6.38 10.29 11.07
CA PRO A 353 -6.72 9.30 10.06
C PRO A 353 -6.83 7.92 10.73
N VAL A 354 -7.65 7.05 10.14
CA VAL A 354 -7.91 5.70 10.67
C VAL A 354 -7.40 4.62 9.72
N PRO A 355 -6.96 3.44 10.22
CA PRO A 355 -6.57 2.33 9.38
C PRO A 355 -7.74 1.88 8.51
N CYS A 356 -7.51 1.80 7.21
CA CYS A 356 -8.50 1.42 6.22
C CYS A 356 -7.94 0.36 5.27
N LEU A 357 -8.82 -0.59 4.94
CA LEU A 357 -8.62 -1.52 3.84
C LEU A 357 -9.41 -0.98 2.64
N VAL A 358 -8.84 -0.97 1.45
CA VAL A 358 -9.52 -0.47 0.26
C VAL A 358 -9.51 -1.54 -0.81
N TYR A 359 -10.71 -1.91 -1.22
CA TYR A 359 -10.96 -2.91 -2.24
C TYR A 359 -11.54 -2.20 -3.45
N THR A 360 -11.04 -2.50 -4.64
CA THR A 360 -11.82 -2.30 -5.86
C THR A 360 -12.33 -3.65 -6.33
N THR A 361 -13.54 -3.68 -6.89
CA THR A 361 -14.20 -4.93 -7.28
C THR A 361 -14.36 -5.01 -8.80
N PHE A 362 -14.59 -6.22 -9.31
CA PHE A 362 -14.94 -6.43 -10.72
C PHE A 362 -16.31 -5.83 -11.10
N THR A 363 -17.10 -5.38 -10.13
CA THR A 363 -18.35 -4.64 -10.33
C THR A 363 -18.14 -3.12 -10.41
N ASN A 364 -16.87 -2.67 -10.54
CA ASN A 364 -16.46 -1.27 -10.60
C ASN A 364 -16.87 -0.46 -9.37
N LYS A 365 -16.68 -1.04 -8.18
CA LYS A 365 -16.90 -0.33 -6.91
C LYS A 365 -15.61 -0.21 -6.14
N VAL A 366 -15.49 0.87 -5.38
CA VAL A 366 -14.52 0.98 -4.27
C VAL A 366 -15.28 0.67 -2.99
N ILE A 367 -14.77 -0.25 -2.19
CA ILE A 367 -15.27 -0.56 -0.85
C ILE A 367 -14.15 -0.26 0.14
N CYS A 368 -14.41 0.66 1.07
CA CYS A 368 -13.46 1.07 2.09
C CYS A 368 -14.04 0.77 3.50
N PRO A 369 -13.77 -0.42 4.06
CA PRO A 369 -13.99 -0.69 5.47
C PRO A 369 -12.97 0.09 6.30
N ALA A 370 -13.46 1.07 7.06
CA ALA A 370 -12.67 1.85 7.98
C ALA A 370 -12.77 1.27 9.39
N THR A 371 -11.62 1.15 10.05
CA THR A 371 -11.57 0.70 11.43
C THR A 371 -11.80 1.87 12.41
N GLU A 372 -12.47 1.61 13.52
CA GLU A 372 -12.33 2.45 14.71
C GLU A 372 -11.58 1.62 15.75
N LEU A 373 -10.42 2.11 16.17
CA LEU A 373 -9.67 1.56 17.29
C LEU A 373 -10.42 1.89 18.57
N THR A 374 -11.00 0.88 19.23
CA THR A 374 -11.63 1.06 20.55
C THR A 374 -10.79 0.40 21.63
N GLU A 375 -10.32 1.19 22.61
CA GLU A 375 -9.65 0.67 23.82
C GLU A 375 -10.58 -0.15 24.73
N ARG A 376 -11.89 -0.14 24.46
CA ARG A 376 -12.90 -0.84 25.28
C ARG A 376 -13.42 -2.07 24.56
N VAL A 377 -12.89 -3.23 24.95
CA VAL A 377 -13.57 -4.51 24.72
C VAL A 377 -14.92 -4.45 25.42
N ARG A 378 -16.03 -4.35 24.68
CA ARG A 378 -17.32 -4.76 25.22
C ARG A 378 -17.25 -6.27 25.35
N GLN A 379 -17.20 -6.76 26.58
CA GLN A 379 -17.37 -8.18 26.88
C GLN A 379 -18.58 -8.69 26.11
N VAL A 380 -18.37 -9.63 25.18
CA VAL A 380 -19.47 -10.41 24.62
C VAL A 380 -19.93 -11.34 25.75
N PRO A 381 -21.16 -11.20 26.26
CA PRO A 381 -21.62 -12.06 27.36
C PRO A 381 -21.61 -13.52 26.90
N GLY A 382 -20.78 -14.36 27.53
CA GLY A 382 -20.79 -15.82 27.34
C GLY A 382 -19.52 -16.49 26.81
N LEU A 383 -18.44 -15.76 26.49
CA LEU A 383 -17.16 -16.39 26.09
C LEU A 383 -16.28 -16.72 27.32
N PRO A 384 -15.80 -17.98 27.49
CA PRO A 384 -14.91 -18.34 28.60
C PRO A 384 -13.53 -17.70 28.45
N GLN A 385 -12.93 -17.32 29.58
CA GLN A 385 -11.51 -16.96 29.65
C GLN A 385 -10.64 -18.20 29.43
N SER A 386 -10.19 -18.47 28.20
CA SER A 386 -9.15 -19.46 27.94
C SER A 386 -8.01 -18.86 27.14
N SER A 387 -6.78 -19.06 27.62
CA SER A 387 -5.52 -18.48 27.19
C SER A 387 -4.91 -19.11 25.93
N HIS A 388 -5.73 -19.49 24.95
CA HIS A 388 -5.24 -19.98 23.66
C HIS A 388 -6.00 -19.32 22.53
N LEU A 389 -5.25 -18.74 21.58
CA LEU A 389 -5.71 -18.15 20.32
C LEU A 389 -6.71 -19.12 19.67
N GLN A 390 -7.99 -18.76 19.64
CA GLN A 390 -8.96 -19.45 18.80
C GLN A 390 -8.90 -18.84 17.40
N VAL A 391 -8.78 -19.70 16.39
CA VAL A 391 -9.03 -19.36 14.99
C VAL A 391 -10.45 -18.80 14.90
N LEU A 392 -10.59 -17.49 14.84
CA LEU A 392 -11.87 -16.85 14.55
C LEU A 392 -12.13 -17.00 13.04
N ARG A 393 -12.78 -18.11 12.66
CA ARG A 393 -13.56 -18.16 11.42
C ARG A 393 -14.78 -17.27 11.62
N LEU A 394 -14.75 -16.06 11.07
CA LEU A 394 -15.95 -15.23 10.97
C LEU A 394 -16.85 -15.80 9.86
N VAL A 395 -17.92 -16.47 10.26
CA VAL A 395 -19.05 -16.82 9.40
C VAL A 395 -20.18 -15.84 9.70
N PHE A 396 -20.64 -15.11 8.68
CA PHE A 396 -21.75 -14.17 8.78
C PHE A 396 -23.05 -14.90 9.16
N CYS A 397 -23.85 -14.31 10.05
CA CYS A 397 -25.28 -14.60 10.16
C CYS A 397 -26.06 -13.29 10.25
N PHE A 398 -27.00 -13.13 9.32
CA PHE A 398 -27.86 -11.96 9.15
C PHE A 398 -28.69 -11.66 10.39
N VAL A 399 -28.82 -10.37 10.75
CA VAL A 399 -30.02 -9.87 11.43
C VAL A 399 -30.51 -8.64 10.70
N HIS A 400 -31.63 -8.81 9.99
CA HIS A 400 -32.47 -7.72 9.50
C HIS A 400 -32.92 -6.85 10.70
N PHE A 401 -32.55 -5.57 10.71
CA PHE A 401 -33.28 -4.58 11.48
C PHE A 401 -34.59 -4.26 10.74
N ARG A 402 -35.67 -4.99 11.05
CA ARG A 402 -37.03 -4.48 10.85
C ARG A 402 -37.38 -3.58 12.04
N SER A 403 -37.83 -2.37 11.75
CA SER A 403 -38.34 -1.44 12.74
C SER A 403 -39.47 -2.08 13.55
N SER A 404 -39.43 -1.87 14.85
CA SER A 404 -40.39 -2.29 15.86
C SER A 404 -41.86 -2.06 15.47
N HIS A 405 -42.68 -3.11 15.52
CA HIS A 405 -43.79 -3.20 16.48
C HIS A 405 -44.35 -4.62 16.62
N SER A 406 -44.51 -5.00 17.88
CA SER A 406 -45.34 -6.06 18.47
C SER A 406 -45.00 -7.54 18.24
N ASN A 407 -44.96 -8.21 19.40
CA ASN A 407 -45.22 -9.61 19.71
C ASN A 407 -44.07 -10.61 19.62
N ALA A 408 -43.79 -11.14 20.81
CA ALA A 408 -42.89 -12.21 21.13
C ALA A 408 -43.36 -13.53 20.53
N GLU A 409 -42.44 -14.30 19.98
CA GLU A 409 -42.53 -15.76 19.96
C GLU A 409 -41.12 -16.34 20.03
N LEU A 410 -40.89 -17.18 21.03
CA LEU A 410 -39.67 -17.98 21.20
C LEU A 410 -39.58 -19.00 20.06
N PHE A 411 -38.45 -19.06 19.38
CA PHE A 411 -38.03 -20.27 18.69
C PHE A 411 -36.61 -20.65 19.14
N THR A 412 -36.56 -21.72 19.92
CA THR A 412 -35.39 -22.57 20.12
C THR A 412 -35.08 -23.33 18.82
N SER A 413 -33.83 -23.35 18.37
CA SER A 413 -33.36 -24.39 17.45
C SER A 413 -32.00 -24.94 17.87
N TYR A 414 -31.97 -26.26 17.84
CA TYR A 414 -30.90 -27.19 18.20
C TYR A 414 -29.85 -27.32 17.09
N PHE A 415 -28.63 -27.66 17.55
CA PHE A 415 -27.45 -28.20 16.86
C PHE A 415 -26.64 -27.28 15.93
#